data_AF-A0A1Q9A892-F1
#
_entry.id   AF-A0A1Q9A892-F1
#
_cell.length_a   1.000
_cell.length_b   1.000
_cell.length_c   1.000
_cell.angle_alpha   90.00
_cell.angle_beta   90.00
_cell.angle_gamma   90.00
#
_symmetry.space_group_name_H-M   'P 1'
#
loop_
_entity.id
_entity.type
_entity.pdbx_description
1 polymer ?
#
loop_
_entity_poly.entity_id
_entity_poly.type
_entity_poly.pdbx_seq_one_letter_code
_entity_poly.pdbx_strand_id
1 'polypeptide(L)'
;MPDRQSSLAPFKNKVFLTIWLASITSNFGGLIQDVGAAWMMTSISKSESMVALVQASNTAPIMLFSLVAGAIADGFDRRRVMLFAQAFLLIVSALLSVFTWFGLLTPWSLLAFTFLIGCGTALNSPSWQASVGDIVGREDLPSAVSLNSMGFNITRSVGPAIGGLIVALAGAATAFAINAVSYLSMIYALFRWKPVYPKATLPRENLGHAIAAGLRYMAMSPNLMKVLFRGFFFGFCATAILSLLPLVVKDNLAGGPLAFGGLLGAFGIGAIGGAISNARIREKLSSEQIVSCSFAGFALALALTGISHSFFITAPALVLAGACWVLSLSLFNTVVQLSTPRWVVGRALSLYQTATFGGMAGGAWIWGLLAESGSSEQALVAAAVLMALGVGIGLALPMPAFAALDLNPLNRFNEPPLRLDIRPRSGPIVVQIDFEIDDKDVPEFLKVMVERRRIRLRDGAQNWALMRDLENPDIWTETYHTPTWVDYVRHNHRRTKADAEITDRLGDLHKGINPPRVHRMIERQTIPPADDVFHKPHIDHH
;
A
#
# COMPACT_ATOMS: atom_id res chain seq x y z
N MET A 1 22.82 -9.87 -27.27
CA MET A 1 22.46 -9.38 -25.92
C MET A 1 21.79 -8.04 -26.13
N PRO A 2 20.53 -7.82 -25.74
CA PRO A 2 19.92 -6.50 -25.91
C PRO A 2 20.67 -5.50 -25.02
N ASP A 3 20.96 -4.32 -25.56
CA ASP A 3 21.69 -3.24 -24.90
C ASP A 3 21.20 -3.04 -23.46
N ARG A 4 22.07 -3.35 -22.49
CA ARG A 4 21.85 -2.91 -21.11
C ARG A 4 21.98 -1.39 -21.12
N GLN A 5 20.85 -0.69 -21.27
CA GLN A 5 20.78 0.74 -21.05
C GLN A 5 21.44 1.07 -19.71
N SER A 6 22.37 2.02 -19.73
CA SER A 6 23.11 2.45 -18.54
C SER A 6 22.11 2.83 -17.44
N SER A 7 22.35 2.39 -16.21
CA SER A 7 21.53 2.72 -15.03
C SER A 7 21.44 4.23 -14.76
N LEU A 8 22.32 5.03 -15.38
CA LEU A 8 22.37 6.49 -15.30
C LEU A 8 21.66 7.19 -16.48
N ALA A 9 21.09 6.45 -17.43
CA ALA A 9 20.36 7.00 -18.57
C ALA A 9 19.28 8.04 -18.17
N PRO A 10 18.51 7.85 -17.08
CA PRO A 10 17.50 8.84 -16.65
C PRO A 10 18.07 10.23 -16.36
N PHE A 11 19.34 10.35 -15.94
CA PHE A 11 19.95 11.66 -15.67
C PHE A 11 20.24 12.49 -16.92
N LYS A 12 20.18 11.88 -18.12
CA LYS A 12 20.23 12.64 -19.38
C LYS A 12 18.99 13.53 -19.56
N ASN A 13 17.86 13.13 -18.96
CA ASN A 13 16.67 13.97 -18.90
C ASN A 13 16.84 15.04 -17.80
N LYS A 14 17.09 16.29 -18.21
CA LYS A 14 17.29 17.43 -17.29
C LYS A 14 16.10 17.67 -16.37
N VAL A 15 14.88 17.36 -16.81
CA VAL A 15 13.67 17.48 -15.98
C VAL A 15 13.70 16.43 -14.88
N PHE A 16 14.01 15.18 -15.23
CA PHE A 16 14.17 14.09 -14.25
C PHE A 16 15.24 14.42 -13.22
N LEU A 17 16.44 14.84 -13.65
CA LEU A 17 17.54 15.19 -12.75
C LEU A 17 17.15 16.32 -11.78
N THR A 18 16.52 17.39 -12.28
CA THR A 18 16.10 18.54 -11.46
C THR A 18 15.08 18.11 -10.40
N ILE A 19 14.07 17.34 -10.81
CA ILE A 19 13.01 16.85 -9.93
C ILE A 19 13.56 15.82 -8.92
N TRP A 20 14.49 14.96 -9.34
CA TRP A 20 15.13 13.96 -8.49
C TRP A 20 16.00 14.60 -7.41
N LEU A 21 16.84 15.59 -7.75
CA LEU A 21 17.64 16.34 -6.78
C LEU A 21 16.76 17.10 -5.78
N ALA A 22 15.69 17.72 -6.27
CA ALA A 22 14.72 18.41 -5.41
C ALA A 22 14.00 17.43 -4.47
N SER A 23 13.68 16.22 -4.96
CA SER A 23 13.12 15.13 -4.14
C SER A 23 14.06 14.69 -3.04
N ILE A 24 15.33 14.46 -3.34
CA ILE A 24 16.31 14.09 -2.32
C ILE A 24 16.42 15.18 -1.26
N THR A 25 16.52 16.44 -1.69
CA THR A 25 16.60 17.61 -0.80
C THR A 25 15.39 17.68 0.13
N SER A 26 14.18 17.54 -0.43
CA SER A 26 12.92 17.56 0.35
C SER A 26 12.78 16.36 1.30
N ASN A 27 13.16 15.15 0.86
CA ASN A 27 13.18 13.98 1.75
C ASN A 27 14.19 14.17 2.90
N PHE A 28 15.31 14.84 2.64
CA PHE A 28 16.35 15.09 3.64
C PHE A 28 15.84 16.05 4.71
N GLY A 29 15.19 17.14 4.27
CA GLY A 29 14.49 18.07 5.16
C GLY A 29 13.46 17.35 6.03
N GLY A 30 12.64 16.48 5.44
CA GLY A 30 11.59 15.74 6.16
C GLY A 30 12.15 14.89 7.29
N LEU A 31 13.23 14.13 7.04
CA LEU A 31 13.86 13.30 8.07
C LEU A 31 14.55 14.13 9.15
N ILE A 32 15.19 15.26 8.78
CA ILE A 32 15.75 16.20 9.77
C ILE A 32 14.65 16.70 10.70
N GLN A 33 13.49 17.06 10.14
CA GLN A 33 12.35 17.48 10.94
C GLN A 33 11.84 16.35 11.84
N ASP A 34 11.69 15.12 11.33
CA ASP A 34 11.18 14.01 12.15
C ASP A 34 12.07 13.77 13.37
N VAL A 35 13.39 13.84 13.19
CA VAL A 35 14.37 13.76 14.29
C VAL A 35 14.20 14.93 15.26
N GLY A 36 14.06 16.15 14.73
CA GLY A 36 13.85 17.35 15.52
C GLY A 36 12.54 17.32 16.31
N ALA A 37 11.45 16.80 15.73
CA ALA A 37 10.14 16.73 16.36
C ALA A 37 10.12 15.66 17.45
N ALA A 38 10.66 14.47 17.18
CA ALA A 38 10.78 13.41 18.16
C ALA A 38 11.63 13.87 19.36
N TRP A 39 12.78 14.49 19.11
CA TRP A 39 13.64 15.00 20.19
C TRP A 39 13.01 16.20 20.92
N MET A 40 12.39 17.13 20.21
CA MET A 40 11.74 18.29 20.82
C MET A 40 10.64 17.84 21.79
N MET A 41 9.86 16.80 21.44
CA MET A 41 8.84 16.27 22.34
C MET A 41 9.43 15.78 23.67
N THR A 42 10.61 15.13 23.65
CA THR A 42 11.31 14.71 24.89
C THR A 42 11.78 15.88 25.76
N SER A 43 11.90 17.07 25.17
CA SER A 43 12.35 18.30 25.85
C SER A 43 11.19 19.09 26.44
N ILE A 44 10.02 19.10 25.78
CA ILE A 44 8.84 19.88 26.19
C ILE A 44 7.80 19.07 26.98
N SER A 45 7.83 17.74 26.90
CA SER A 45 6.90 16.84 27.59
C SER A 45 7.63 15.94 28.58
N LYS A 46 7.02 15.73 29.75
CA LYS A 46 7.43 14.69 30.71
C LYS A 46 6.72 13.35 30.49
N SER A 47 5.68 13.34 29.65
CA SER A 47 4.88 12.15 29.36
C SER A 47 5.52 11.35 28.22
N GLU A 48 5.81 10.08 28.47
CA GLU A 48 6.38 9.13 27.51
C GLU A 48 5.41 8.82 26.36
N SER A 49 4.10 8.78 26.65
CA SER A 49 3.09 8.57 25.62
C SER A 49 3.06 9.72 24.61
N MET A 50 3.28 10.96 25.03
CA MET A 50 3.36 12.11 24.13
C MET A 50 4.54 12.00 23.15
N VAL A 51 5.68 11.47 23.59
CA VAL A 51 6.85 11.22 22.72
C VAL A 51 6.50 10.19 21.66
N ALA A 52 5.89 9.08 22.08
CA ALA A 52 5.49 8.03 21.15
C ALA A 52 4.39 8.48 20.17
N LEU A 53 3.48 9.35 20.62
CA LEU A 53 2.43 9.93 19.78
C LEU A 53 2.96 10.78 18.63
N VAL A 54 4.20 11.28 18.67
CA VAL A 54 4.81 11.97 17.52
C VAL A 54 4.87 11.03 16.30
N GLN A 55 5.28 9.78 16.52
CA GLN A 55 5.33 8.76 15.48
C GLN A 55 3.91 8.39 14.98
N ALA A 56 2.93 8.34 15.89
CA ALA A 56 1.53 8.13 15.53
C ALA A 56 0.99 9.29 14.68
N SER A 57 1.26 10.54 15.05
CA SER A 57 0.86 11.73 14.29
C SER A 57 1.43 11.75 12.87
N ASN A 58 2.66 11.27 12.67
CA ASN A 58 3.25 11.19 11.33
C ASN A 58 2.62 10.08 10.46
N THR A 59 2.23 8.96 11.06
CA THR A 59 1.78 7.76 10.33
C THR A 59 0.25 7.67 10.17
N ALA A 60 -0.51 8.21 11.13
CA ALA A 60 -1.98 8.17 11.11
C ALA A 60 -2.60 8.86 9.88
N PRO A 61 -2.12 10.04 9.42
CA PRO A 61 -2.63 10.64 8.19
C PRO A 61 -2.45 9.76 6.95
N ILE A 62 -1.32 9.06 6.86
CA ILE A 62 -1.05 8.15 5.74
C ILE A 62 -2.08 7.02 5.76
N MET A 63 -2.37 6.44 6.93
CA MET A 63 -3.43 5.43 7.09
C MET A 63 -4.81 5.97 6.67
N LEU A 64 -5.20 7.15 7.17
CA LEU A 64 -6.54 7.72 6.98
C LEU A 64 -6.78 8.19 5.55
N PHE A 65 -5.77 8.75 4.90
CA PHE A 65 -5.91 9.43 3.62
C PHE A 65 -5.30 8.68 2.44
N SER A 66 -4.62 7.53 2.62
CA SER A 66 -3.99 6.77 1.51
C SER A 66 -4.93 6.55 0.33
N LEU A 67 -6.17 6.16 0.62
CA LEU A 67 -7.19 5.80 -0.37
C LEU A 67 -7.71 7.02 -1.12
N VAL A 68 -7.97 8.10 -0.39
CA VAL A 68 -8.47 9.37 -0.93
C VAL A 68 -7.37 10.08 -1.72
N ALA A 69 -6.14 10.06 -1.22
CA ALA A 69 -4.98 10.65 -1.89
C ALA A 69 -4.67 9.95 -3.22
N GLY A 70 -4.79 8.61 -3.28
CA GLY A 70 -4.68 7.87 -4.54
C GLY A 70 -5.74 8.30 -5.56
N ALA A 71 -6.98 8.47 -5.12
CA ALA A 71 -8.06 8.95 -5.97
C ALA A 71 -7.85 10.37 -6.49
N ILE A 72 -7.34 11.26 -5.64
CA ILE A 72 -6.99 12.63 -6.02
C ILE A 72 -5.87 12.61 -7.07
N ALA A 73 -4.82 11.79 -6.85
CA ALA A 73 -3.72 11.62 -7.79
C ALA A 73 -4.16 11.05 -9.15
N ASP A 74 -5.18 10.19 -9.14
CA ASP A 74 -5.76 9.60 -10.34
C ASP A 74 -6.80 10.47 -11.01
N GLY A 75 -7.40 11.44 -10.31
CA GLY A 75 -8.50 12.29 -10.78
C GLY A 75 -8.04 13.66 -11.28
N PHE A 76 -7.06 14.25 -10.61
CA PHE A 76 -6.58 15.61 -10.85
C PHE A 76 -5.22 15.63 -11.55
N ASP A 77 -4.84 16.81 -12.03
CA ASP A 77 -3.49 17.08 -12.56
C ASP A 77 -2.45 16.86 -11.45
N ARG A 78 -1.59 15.86 -11.62
CA ARG A 78 -0.59 15.42 -10.63
C ARG A 78 0.34 16.55 -10.21
N ARG A 79 0.77 17.39 -11.16
CA ARG A 79 1.61 18.56 -10.87
C ARG A 79 0.89 19.55 -9.95
N ARG A 80 -0.40 19.82 -10.17
CA ARG A 80 -1.16 20.75 -9.32
C ARG A 80 -1.37 20.19 -7.92
N VAL A 81 -1.66 18.89 -7.80
CA VAL A 81 -1.80 18.22 -6.50
C VAL A 81 -0.49 18.29 -5.72
N MET A 82 0.63 17.99 -6.37
CA MET A 82 1.95 18.07 -5.74
C MET A 82 2.32 19.50 -5.35
N LEU A 83 2.09 20.50 -6.21
CA LEU A 83 2.36 21.90 -5.85
C LEU A 83 1.53 22.35 -4.63
N PHE A 84 0.25 21.96 -4.56
CA PHE A 84 -0.59 22.25 -3.41
C PHE A 84 -0.05 21.56 -2.14
N ALA A 85 0.29 20.27 -2.23
CA ALA A 85 0.84 19.52 -1.10
C ALA A 85 2.15 20.12 -0.60
N GLN A 86 3.06 20.49 -1.51
CA GLN A 86 4.36 21.09 -1.19
C GLN A 86 4.21 22.50 -0.58
N ALA A 87 3.29 23.32 -1.10
CA ALA A 87 3.00 24.63 -0.52
C ALA A 87 2.40 24.51 0.89
N PHE A 88 1.49 23.55 1.10
CA PHE A 88 0.95 23.24 2.41
C PHE A 88 2.03 22.78 3.39
N LEU A 89 2.89 21.84 2.98
CA LEU A 89 4.03 21.37 3.78
C LEU A 89 5.00 22.50 4.15
N LEU A 90 5.31 23.39 3.20
CA LEU A 90 6.13 24.58 3.42
C LEU A 90 5.52 25.49 4.49
N ILE A 91 4.23 25.85 4.36
CA ILE A 91 3.55 26.74 5.30
C ILE A 91 3.53 26.12 6.70
N VAL A 92 3.12 24.86 6.81
CA VAL A 92 3.02 24.17 8.11
C VAL A 92 4.39 24.03 8.77
N SER A 93 5.43 23.69 8.02
CA SER A 93 6.80 23.56 8.55
C SER A 93 7.42 24.91 8.92
N ALA A 94 7.12 25.97 8.16
CA ALA A 94 7.53 27.32 8.49
C ALA A 94 6.85 27.81 9.78
N LEU A 95 5.54 27.57 9.94
CA LEU A 95 4.81 27.88 11.17
C LEU A 95 5.34 27.08 12.36
N LEU A 96 5.61 25.79 12.19
CA LEU A 96 6.24 24.95 13.21
C LEU A 96 7.60 25.53 13.63
N SER A 97 8.45 25.91 12.68
CA SER A 97 9.74 26.55 12.96
C SER A 97 9.59 27.86 13.73
N VAL A 98 8.64 28.72 13.34
CA VAL A 98 8.37 30.01 13.98
C VAL A 98 7.87 29.82 15.41
N PHE A 99 6.89 28.94 15.63
CA PHE A 99 6.37 28.65 16.97
C PHE A 99 7.47 28.11 17.88
N THR A 100 8.34 27.27 17.34
CA THR A 100 9.48 26.73 18.07
C THR A 100 10.47 27.82 18.47
N TRP A 101 10.78 28.73 17.54
CA TRP A 101 11.71 29.84 17.79
C TRP A 101 11.22 30.80 18.87
N PHE A 102 9.92 31.10 18.87
CA PHE A 102 9.31 31.98 19.87
C PHE A 102 8.95 31.28 21.19
N GLY A 103 9.26 29.97 21.34
CA GLY A 103 8.94 29.22 22.55
C GLY A 103 7.43 29.03 22.78
N LEU A 104 6.61 29.15 21.74
CA LEU A 104 5.15 29.00 21.80
C LEU A 104 4.70 27.54 21.67
N LEU A 105 5.65 26.62 21.46
CA LEU A 105 5.37 25.22 21.19
C LEU A 105 4.95 24.47 22.45
N THR A 106 3.72 23.94 22.45
CA THR A 106 3.22 22.97 23.44
C THR A 106 3.26 21.54 22.87
N PRO A 107 3.23 20.49 23.71
CA PRO A 107 3.15 19.11 23.24
C PRO A 107 2.01 18.87 22.24
N TRP A 108 0.80 19.35 22.53
CA TRP A 108 -0.35 19.23 21.64
C TRP A 108 -0.16 19.98 20.31
N SER A 109 0.42 21.17 20.34
CA SER A 109 0.69 21.91 19.11
C SER A 109 1.72 21.19 18.23
N LEU A 110 2.75 20.56 18.84
CA LEU A 110 3.72 19.76 18.11
C LEU A 110 3.07 18.55 17.44
N LEU A 111 2.21 17.83 18.15
CA LEU A 111 1.43 16.72 17.59
C LEU A 111 0.51 17.16 16.45
N ALA A 112 -0.10 18.35 16.57
CA ALA A 112 -0.95 18.91 15.52
C ALA A 112 -0.13 19.27 14.27
N PHE A 113 1.03 19.91 14.43
CA PHE A 113 1.90 20.23 13.30
C PHE A 113 2.45 18.98 12.62
N THR A 114 2.89 17.97 13.36
CA THR A 114 3.37 16.71 12.78
C THR A 114 2.24 15.96 12.08
N PHE A 115 1.03 15.97 12.63
CA PHE A 115 -0.15 15.41 11.96
C PHE A 115 -0.47 16.14 10.65
N LEU A 116 -0.47 17.48 10.64
CA LEU A 116 -0.67 18.26 9.42
C LEU A 116 0.42 17.96 8.38
N ILE A 117 1.68 17.83 8.79
CA ILE A 117 2.77 17.47 7.88
C ILE A 117 2.59 16.04 7.34
N GLY A 118 2.14 15.11 8.17
CA GLY A 118 1.72 13.78 7.73
C GLY A 118 0.60 13.83 6.70
N CYS A 119 -0.41 14.72 6.84
CA CYS A 119 -1.47 14.91 5.85
C CYS A 119 -0.92 15.39 4.50
N GLY A 120 -0.02 16.37 4.51
CA GLY A 120 0.64 16.86 3.29
C GLY A 120 1.46 15.77 2.60
N THR A 121 2.16 14.96 3.38
CA THR A 121 2.95 13.82 2.88
C THR A 121 2.07 12.72 2.29
N ALA A 122 0.95 12.41 2.95
CA ALA A 122 -0.04 11.45 2.47
C ALA A 122 -0.63 11.85 1.12
N LEU A 123 -0.89 13.15 0.92
CA LEU A 123 -1.36 13.70 -0.35
C LEU A 123 -0.29 13.66 -1.45
N ASN A 124 0.97 13.99 -1.11
CA ASN A 124 2.07 14.09 -2.07
C ASN A 124 2.54 12.71 -2.59
N SER A 125 2.58 11.69 -1.74
CA SER A 125 3.22 10.40 -2.05
C SER A 125 2.65 9.66 -3.28
N PRO A 126 1.32 9.49 -3.42
CA PRO A 126 0.76 8.81 -4.60
C PRO A 126 0.97 9.59 -5.90
N SER A 127 0.80 10.92 -5.86
CA SER A 127 1.04 11.78 -7.02
C SER A 127 2.50 11.77 -7.45
N TRP A 128 3.45 11.75 -6.50
CA TRP A 128 4.87 11.62 -6.78
C TRP A 128 5.19 10.30 -7.49
N GLN A 129 4.73 9.17 -6.93
CA GLN A 129 4.99 7.85 -7.50
C GLN A 129 4.44 7.72 -8.92
N ALA A 130 3.25 8.25 -9.19
CA ALA A 130 2.66 8.24 -10.53
C ALA A 130 3.39 9.18 -11.51
N SER A 131 3.89 10.33 -11.03
CA SER A 131 4.56 11.34 -11.87
C SER A 131 5.90 10.85 -12.44
N VAL A 132 6.58 9.90 -11.79
CA VAL A 132 7.84 9.34 -12.33
C VAL A 132 7.62 8.79 -13.74
N GLY A 133 6.51 8.08 -13.97
CA GLY A 133 6.15 7.54 -15.29
C GLY A 133 5.77 8.60 -16.34
N ASP A 134 5.42 9.82 -15.92
CA ASP A 134 5.13 10.93 -16.83
C ASP A 134 6.40 11.69 -17.24
N ILE A 135 7.48 11.57 -16.44
CA ILE A 135 8.73 12.30 -16.64
C ILE A 135 9.70 11.52 -17.52
N VAL A 136 9.77 10.20 -17.35
CA VAL A 136 10.68 9.33 -18.11
C VAL A 136 9.93 8.41 -19.07
N GLY A 137 10.57 8.08 -20.19
CA GLY A 137 10.02 7.11 -21.14
C GLY A 137 9.84 5.73 -20.50
N ARG A 138 8.99 4.89 -21.12
CA ARG A 138 8.72 3.52 -20.63
C ARG A 138 9.97 2.66 -20.51
N GLU A 139 10.96 2.87 -21.38
CA GLU A 139 12.25 2.19 -21.38
C GLU A 139 13.14 2.57 -20.18
N ASP A 140 13.15 3.84 -19.79
CA ASP A 140 13.97 4.36 -18.68
C ASP A 140 13.32 4.20 -17.31
N LEU A 141 12.04 3.84 -17.25
CA LEU A 141 11.24 3.76 -16.03
C LEU A 141 11.85 2.85 -14.95
N PRO A 142 12.32 1.61 -15.24
CA PRO A 142 12.93 0.76 -14.22
C PRO A 142 14.18 1.38 -13.60
N SER A 143 15.03 2.01 -14.42
CA SER A 143 16.23 2.72 -13.98
C SER A 143 15.89 3.93 -13.11
N ALA A 144 14.87 4.70 -13.50
CA ALA A 144 14.39 5.84 -12.72
C ALA A 144 13.82 5.42 -11.35
N VAL A 145 13.06 4.33 -11.28
CA VAL A 145 12.54 3.77 -10.02
C VAL A 145 13.68 3.28 -9.12
N SER A 146 14.70 2.65 -9.70
CA SER A 146 15.90 2.23 -8.98
C SER A 146 16.66 3.42 -8.37
N LEU A 147 16.88 4.48 -9.15
CA LEU A 147 17.54 5.72 -8.69
C LEU A 147 16.75 6.44 -7.59
N ASN A 148 15.42 6.48 -7.69
CA ASN A 148 14.57 7.03 -6.62
C ASN A 148 14.70 6.21 -5.34
N SER A 149 14.66 4.88 -5.45
CA SER A 149 14.82 3.98 -4.32
C SER A 149 16.19 4.13 -3.66
N MET A 150 17.25 4.31 -4.45
CA MET A 150 18.60 4.59 -3.96
C MET A 150 18.67 5.92 -3.20
N GLY A 151 18.14 6.99 -3.80
CA GLY A 151 18.10 8.32 -3.16
C GLY A 151 17.37 8.31 -1.83
N PHE A 152 16.18 7.70 -1.78
CA PHE A 152 15.41 7.56 -0.53
C PHE A 152 16.17 6.79 0.55
N ASN A 153 16.84 5.71 0.16
CA ASN A 153 17.64 4.89 1.08
C ASN A 153 18.87 5.64 1.62
N ILE A 154 19.59 6.40 0.79
CA ILE A 154 20.70 7.27 1.22
C ILE A 154 20.20 8.31 2.22
N THR A 155 19.13 9.01 1.86
CA THR A 155 18.50 10.01 2.72
C THR A 155 18.08 9.40 4.06
N ARG A 156 17.52 8.19 4.07
CA ARG A 156 17.15 7.49 5.31
C ARG A 156 18.32 7.13 6.22
N SER A 157 19.50 6.87 5.67
CA SER A 157 20.69 6.53 6.46
C SER A 157 21.44 7.75 6.98
N VAL A 158 21.58 8.78 6.13
CA VAL A 158 22.39 9.95 6.46
C VAL A 158 21.54 11.06 7.09
N GLY A 159 20.27 11.14 6.72
CA GLY A 159 19.29 12.14 7.19
C GLY A 159 19.22 12.22 8.70
N PRO A 160 19.00 11.12 9.42
CA PRO A 160 18.89 11.19 10.88
C PRO A 160 20.19 11.59 11.59
N ALA A 161 21.35 11.19 11.08
CA ALA A 161 22.63 11.59 11.65
C ALA A 161 22.87 13.10 11.49
N ILE A 162 22.58 13.65 10.29
CA ILE A 162 22.67 15.09 10.05
C ILE A 162 21.59 15.84 10.85
N GLY A 163 20.37 15.30 10.93
CA GLY A 163 19.29 15.86 11.75
C GLY A 163 19.66 15.94 13.23
N GLY A 164 20.22 14.86 13.80
CA GLY A 164 20.69 14.82 15.19
C GLY A 164 21.81 15.82 15.44
N LEU A 165 22.74 15.98 14.48
CA LEU A 165 23.80 16.98 14.54
C LEU A 165 23.24 18.42 14.51
N ILE A 166 22.31 18.71 13.60
CA ILE A 166 21.66 20.02 13.51
C ILE A 166 20.90 20.33 14.81
N VAL A 167 20.14 19.38 15.33
CA VAL A 167 19.37 19.57 16.57
C VAL A 167 20.31 19.79 17.76
N ALA A 168 21.44 19.10 17.81
CA ALA A 168 22.42 19.26 18.88
C ALA A 168 23.16 20.62 18.84
N LEU A 169 23.50 21.12 17.65
CA LEU A 169 24.28 22.34 17.49
C LEU A 169 23.43 23.61 17.42
N ALA A 170 22.27 23.54 16.77
CA ALA A 170 21.45 24.70 16.42
C ALA A 170 19.98 24.57 16.87
N GLY A 171 19.64 23.51 17.60
CA GLY A 171 18.29 23.28 18.14
C GLY A 171 17.26 22.79 17.11
N ALA A 172 16.11 22.36 17.61
CA ALA A 172 15.04 21.81 16.78
C ALA A 172 14.37 22.86 15.86
N ALA A 173 14.35 24.14 16.25
CA ALA A 173 13.83 25.21 15.39
C ALA A 173 14.58 25.29 14.05
N THR A 174 15.92 25.15 14.08
CA THR A 174 16.75 25.15 12.88
C THR A 174 16.48 23.93 12.01
N ALA A 175 16.27 22.76 12.62
CA ALA A 175 15.87 21.54 11.90
C ALA A 175 14.56 21.73 11.13
N PHE A 176 13.56 22.38 11.76
CA PHE A 176 12.28 22.70 11.13
C PHE A 176 12.40 23.74 10.01
N ALA A 177 13.23 24.78 10.21
CA ALA A 177 13.52 25.78 9.20
C ALA A 177 14.19 25.17 7.95
N ILE A 178 15.16 24.27 8.14
CA ILE A 178 15.83 23.56 7.05
C ILE A 178 14.82 22.73 6.25
N ASN A 179 13.89 22.05 6.93
CA ASN A 179 12.84 21.32 6.23
C ASN A 179 11.94 22.27 5.42
N ALA A 180 11.50 23.39 6.00
CA ALA A 180 10.69 24.37 5.30
C ALA A 180 11.40 24.86 4.02
N VAL A 181 12.67 25.25 4.11
CA VAL A 181 13.47 25.67 2.96
C VAL A 181 13.63 24.56 1.93
N SER A 182 13.74 23.30 2.36
CA SER A 182 13.88 22.15 1.46
C SER A 182 12.71 22.01 0.49
N TYR A 183 11.48 22.34 0.92
CA TYR A 183 10.29 22.27 0.06
C TYR A 183 10.32 23.29 -1.08
N LEU A 184 11.01 24.42 -0.92
CA LEU A 184 11.17 25.42 -2.00
C LEU A 184 11.86 24.82 -3.23
N SER A 185 12.82 23.91 -3.02
CA SER A 185 13.52 23.23 -4.12
C SER A 185 12.56 22.39 -4.96
N MET A 186 11.66 21.66 -4.30
CA MET A 186 10.63 20.83 -4.95
C MET A 186 9.58 21.70 -5.65
N ILE A 187 9.10 22.75 -4.98
CA ILE A 187 8.14 23.70 -5.55
C ILE A 187 8.72 24.31 -6.83
N TYR A 188 9.96 24.77 -6.81
CA TYR A 188 10.65 25.33 -7.98
C TYR A 188 10.75 24.32 -9.13
N ALA A 189 11.19 23.09 -8.83
CA ALA A 189 11.30 22.03 -9.84
C ALA A 189 9.93 21.72 -10.49
N LEU A 190 8.87 21.65 -9.70
CA LEU A 190 7.50 21.41 -10.18
C LEU A 190 6.90 22.60 -10.94
N PHE A 191 7.25 23.84 -10.58
CA PHE A 191 6.85 25.01 -11.35
C PHE A 191 7.46 25.00 -12.75
N ARG A 192 8.70 24.52 -12.89
CA ARG A 192 9.39 24.45 -14.18
C ARG A 192 8.94 23.27 -15.04
N TRP A 193 8.45 22.21 -14.42
CA TRP A 193 7.91 21.04 -15.12
C TRP A 193 6.55 21.34 -15.76
N LYS A 194 6.37 20.99 -17.04
CA LYS A 194 5.09 21.10 -17.75
C LYS A 194 4.74 19.74 -18.37
N PRO A 195 4.00 18.87 -17.66
CA PRO A 195 3.63 17.56 -18.18
C PRO A 195 2.66 17.67 -19.36
N VAL A 196 2.81 16.76 -20.32
CA VAL A 196 1.87 16.56 -21.44
C VAL A 196 1.10 15.28 -21.14
N TYR A 197 -0.18 15.41 -20.81
CA TYR A 197 -1.01 14.27 -20.43
C TYR A 197 -1.68 13.63 -21.67
N PRO A 198 -1.60 12.31 -21.86
CA PRO A 198 -2.40 11.60 -22.86
C PRO A 198 -3.91 11.74 -22.54
N LYS A 199 -4.75 11.91 -23.57
CA LYS A 199 -6.21 11.93 -23.40
C LYS A 199 -6.71 10.55 -22.96
N ALA A 200 -7.47 10.50 -21.86
CA ALA A 200 -8.09 9.26 -21.39
C ALA A 200 -9.18 8.79 -22.37
N THR A 201 -9.18 7.51 -22.73
CA THR A 201 -10.09 6.90 -23.73
C THR A 201 -11.37 6.33 -23.12
N LEU A 202 -11.46 6.21 -21.79
CA LEU A 202 -12.60 5.64 -21.08
C LEU A 202 -13.06 6.56 -19.93
N PRO A 203 -14.37 6.61 -19.63
CA PRO A 203 -14.89 7.32 -18.47
C PRO A 203 -14.30 6.75 -17.18
N ARG A 204 -13.86 7.62 -16.27
CA ARG A 204 -13.33 7.22 -14.95
C ARG A 204 -14.39 6.44 -14.16
N GLU A 205 -13.97 5.37 -13.48
CA GLU A 205 -14.83 4.69 -12.51
C GLU A 205 -15.20 5.63 -11.37
N ASN A 206 -16.45 5.58 -10.90
CA ASN A 206 -16.86 6.31 -9.71
C ASN A 206 -16.06 5.79 -8.50
N LEU A 207 -15.38 6.70 -7.79
CA LEU A 207 -14.42 6.37 -6.75
C LEU A 207 -15.01 5.47 -5.66
N GLY A 208 -16.24 5.77 -5.18
CA GLY A 208 -16.88 4.96 -4.15
C GLY A 208 -17.11 3.50 -4.58
N HIS A 209 -17.55 3.29 -5.82
CA HIS A 209 -17.77 1.95 -6.38
C HIS A 209 -16.46 1.20 -6.58
N ALA A 210 -15.41 1.91 -7.04
CA ALA A 210 -14.06 1.37 -7.17
C ALA A 210 -13.48 0.92 -5.82
N ILE A 211 -13.66 1.72 -4.76
CA ILE A 211 -13.21 1.39 -3.40
C ILE A 211 -13.96 0.17 -2.86
N ALA A 212 -15.29 0.16 -2.97
CA ALA A 212 -16.11 -0.96 -2.52
C ALA A 212 -15.74 -2.27 -3.23
N ALA A 213 -15.48 -2.21 -4.54
CA ALA A 213 -15.02 -3.36 -5.31
C ALA A 213 -13.64 -3.86 -4.85
N GLY A 214 -12.69 -2.95 -4.54
CA GLY A 214 -11.37 -3.31 -4.02
C GLY A 214 -11.42 -3.93 -2.63
N LEU A 215 -12.24 -3.36 -1.73
CA LEU A 215 -12.43 -3.88 -0.38
C LEU A 215 -13.09 -5.27 -0.41
N ARG A 216 -14.11 -5.45 -1.25
CA ARG A 216 -14.74 -6.77 -1.48
C ARG A 216 -13.72 -7.76 -2.02
N TYR A 217 -12.94 -7.40 -3.04
CA TYR A 217 -11.92 -8.29 -3.60
C TYR A 217 -10.96 -8.81 -2.52
N MET A 218 -10.48 -7.92 -1.64
CA MET A 218 -9.57 -8.31 -0.57
C MET A 218 -10.22 -9.13 0.54
N ALA A 219 -11.40 -8.74 1.02
CA ALA A 219 -12.11 -9.47 2.07
C ALA A 219 -12.41 -10.93 1.64
N MET A 220 -12.66 -11.14 0.35
CA MET A 220 -12.90 -12.46 -0.22
C MET A 220 -11.61 -13.23 -0.59
N SER A 221 -10.42 -12.63 -0.45
CA SER A 221 -9.12 -13.22 -0.82
C SER A 221 -8.29 -13.59 0.42
N PRO A 222 -8.19 -14.89 0.81
CA PRO A 222 -7.53 -15.31 2.05
C PRO A 222 -6.05 -14.94 2.10
N ASN A 223 -5.37 -15.08 0.94
CA ASN A 223 -3.95 -14.78 0.83
C ASN A 223 -3.68 -13.29 1.11
N LEU A 224 -4.54 -12.39 0.63
CA LEU A 224 -4.41 -10.96 0.91
C LEU A 224 -4.72 -10.65 2.37
N MET A 225 -5.76 -11.26 2.95
CA MET A 225 -6.08 -11.08 4.37
C MET A 225 -4.93 -11.52 5.30
N LYS A 226 -4.25 -12.64 4.99
CA LYS A 226 -3.06 -13.09 5.72
C LYS A 226 -1.94 -12.03 5.68
N VAL A 227 -1.65 -11.50 4.50
CA VAL A 227 -0.59 -10.49 4.33
C VAL A 227 -0.95 -9.18 5.00
N LEU A 228 -2.21 -8.75 4.94
CA LEU A 228 -2.71 -7.58 5.64
C LEU A 228 -2.54 -7.70 7.16
N PHE A 229 -2.96 -8.84 7.72
CA PHE A 229 -2.82 -9.10 9.15
C PHE A 229 -1.35 -9.14 9.58
N ARG A 230 -0.49 -9.84 8.82
CA ARG A 230 0.96 -9.92 9.07
C ARG A 230 1.62 -8.55 8.97
N GLY A 231 1.22 -7.72 8.00
CA GLY A 231 1.68 -6.35 7.83
C GLY A 231 1.25 -5.44 8.98
N PHE A 232 -0.03 -5.49 9.38
CA PHE A 232 -0.55 -4.78 10.56
C PHE A 232 0.21 -5.19 11.82
N PHE A 233 0.33 -6.50 12.08
CA PHE A 233 0.98 -7.02 13.27
C PHE A 233 2.47 -6.67 13.33
N PHE A 234 3.18 -6.79 12.19
CA PHE A 234 4.56 -6.35 12.09
C PHE A 234 4.69 -4.86 12.35
N GLY A 235 3.88 -4.01 11.69
CA GLY A 235 3.89 -2.56 11.89
C GLY A 235 3.59 -2.18 13.34
N PHE A 236 2.64 -2.86 13.96
CA PHE A 236 2.24 -2.69 15.36
C PHE A 236 3.40 -2.95 16.32
N CYS A 237 4.12 -4.06 16.17
CA CYS A 237 5.25 -4.37 17.06
C CYS A 237 6.50 -3.56 16.71
N ALA A 238 6.79 -3.40 15.41
CA ALA A 238 8.03 -2.83 14.93
C ALA A 238 8.14 -1.32 15.18
N THR A 239 7.00 -0.62 15.21
CA THR A 239 6.98 0.82 15.49
C THR A 239 7.49 1.17 16.89
N ALA A 240 7.50 0.21 17.84
CA ALA A 240 7.96 0.44 19.21
C ALA A 240 9.39 0.98 19.26
N ILE A 241 10.28 0.51 18.37
CA ILE A 241 11.63 1.06 18.23
C ILE A 241 11.55 2.54 17.88
N LEU A 242 10.93 2.90 16.76
CA LEU A 242 10.95 4.29 16.28
C LEU A 242 10.23 5.26 17.21
N SER A 243 9.16 4.82 17.87
CA SER A 243 8.37 5.67 18.78
C SER A 243 9.03 5.86 20.15
N LEU A 244 9.75 4.85 20.67
CA LEU A 244 10.35 4.90 22.01
C LEU A 244 11.87 5.16 21.98
N LEU A 245 12.53 5.11 20.82
CA LEU A 245 13.97 5.34 20.70
C LEU A 245 14.45 6.67 21.31
N PRO A 246 13.73 7.81 21.19
CA PRO A 246 14.14 9.04 21.87
C PRO A 246 14.21 8.88 23.40
N LEU A 247 13.27 8.12 23.99
CA LEU A 247 13.24 7.82 25.42
C LEU A 247 14.38 6.88 25.80
N VAL A 248 14.62 5.82 25.04
CA VAL A 248 15.76 4.90 25.26
C VAL A 248 17.09 5.66 25.26
N VAL A 249 17.27 6.61 24.34
CA VAL A 249 18.49 7.41 24.27
C VAL A 249 18.64 8.31 25.49
N LYS A 250 17.55 8.99 25.88
CA LYS A 250 17.55 9.92 27.00
C LYS A 250 17.72 9.21 28.34
N ASP A 251 16.99 8.12 28.56
CA ASP A 251 16.84 7.49 29.87
C ASP A 251 17.85 6.36 30.09
N ASN A 252 18.08 5.49 29.08
CA ASN A 252 18.95 4.32 29.24
C ASN A 252 20.40 4.59 28.85
N LEU A 253 20.63 5.38 27.80
CA LEU A 253 21.99 5.69 27.30
C LEU A 253 22.55 7.01 27.85
N ALA A 254 21.74 7.80 28.56
CA ALA A 254 22.05 9.18 28.97
C ALA A 254 22.62 10.02 27.81
N GLY A 255 22.14 9.75 26.58
CA GLY A 255 22.62 10.33 25.34
C GLY A 255 21.84 11.57 24.92
N GLY A 256 22.47 12.39 24.08
CA GLY A 256 21.83 13.57 23.48
C GLY A 256 21.27 13.34 22.08
N PRO A 257 20.88 14.42 21.37
CA PRO A 257 20.36 14.37 20.01
C PRO A 257 21.33 13.72 19.00
N LEU A 258 22.65 13.85 19.24
CA LEU A 258 23.69 13.19 18.43
C LEU A 258 23.61 11.66 18.51
N ALA A 259 23.45 11.11 19.72
CA ALA A 259 23.31 9.68 19.92
C ALA A 259 22.01 9.17 19.27
N PHE A 260 20.92 9.92 19.42
CA PHE A 260 19.64 9.61 18.77
C PHE A 260 19.74 9.59 17.24
N GLY A 261 20.32 10.64 16.64
CA GLY A 261 20.55 10.71 15.19
C GLY A 261 21.48 9.61 14.68
N GLY A 262 22.53 9.28 15.44
CA GLY A 262 23.46 8.19 15.13
C GLY A 262 22.79 6.82 15.14
N LEU A 263 21.95 6.54 16.13
CA LEU A 263 21.17 5.30 16.23
C LEU A 263 20.12 5.16 15.11
N LEU A 264 19.41 6.24 14.77
CA LEU A 264 18.53 6.25 13.60
C LEU A 264 19.32 6.08 12.29
N GLY A 265 20.53 6.65 12.20
CA GLY A 265 21.44 6.42 11.08
C GLY A 265 21.86 4.95 10.96
N ALA A 266 22.15 4.29 12.08
CA ALA A 266 22.43 2.86 12.14
C ALA A 266 21.24 2.02 11.64
N PHE A 267 20.02 2.38 12.06
CA PHE A 267 18.79 1.78 11.52
C PHE A 267 18.70 1.94 9.99
N GLY A 268 18.97 3.14 9.47
CA GLY A 268 18.99 3.39 8.03
C GLY A 268 20.03 2.55 7.29
N ILE A 269 21.27 2.44 7.80
CA ILE A 269 22.33 1.59 7.20
C ILE A 269 21.86 0.14 7.09
N GLY A 270 21.28 -0.40 8.15
CA GLY A 270 20.66 -1.72 8.14
C GLY A 270 19.61 -1.87 7.07
N ALA A 271 18.78 -0.85 6.91
CA ALA A 271 17.72 -0.80 5.92
C ALA A 271 18.26 -0.81 4.47
N ILE A 272 19.39 -0.14 4.20
CA ILE A 272 20.11 -0.26 2.92
C ILE A 272 20.62 -1.68 2.70
N GLY A 273 21.26 -2.28 3.73
CA GLY A 273 21.76 -3.65 3.66
C GLY A 273 20.65 -4.66 3.37
N GLY A 274 19.48 -4.50 3.99
CA GLY A 274 18.27 -5.28 3.72
C GLY A 274 17.78 -5.11 2.27
N ALA A 275 17.78 -3.88 1.75
CA ALA A 275 17.36 -3.61 0.37
C ALA A 275 18.27 -4.29 -0.68
N ILE A 276 19.60 -4.20 -0.49
CA ILE A 276 20.60 -4.79 -1.41
C ILE A 276 20.58 -6.32 -1.35
N SER A 277 20.40 -6.89 -0.17
CA SER A 277 20.38 -8.35 0.02
C SER A 277 19.05 -9.00 -0.40
N ASN A 278 17.97 -8.22 -0.54
CA ASN A 278 16.61 -8.70 -0.80
C ASN A 278 16.51 -9.67 -1.98
N ALA A 279 17.14 -9.38 -3.12
CA ALA A 279 17.09 -10.25 -4.30
C ALA A 279 17.75 -11.62 -4.05
N ARG A 280 18.96 -11.62 -3.49
CA ARG A 280 19.72 -12.84 -3.18
C ARG A 280 19.04 -13.69 -2.10
N ILE A 281 18.41 -13.05 -1.13
CA ILE A 281 17.67 -13.73 -0.07
C ILE A 281 16.43 -14.42 -0.65
N ARG A 282 15.70 -13.76 -1.56
CA ARG A 282 14.51 -14.31 -2.21
C ARG A 282 14.78 -15.48 -3.15
N GLU A 283 15.98 -15.57 -3.72
CA GLU A 283 16.40 -16.73 -4.51
C GLU A 283 16.63 -17.98 -3.66
N LYS A 284 16.98 -17.80 -2.38
CA LYS A 284 17.41 -18.90 -1.49
C LYS A 284 16.36 -19.31 -0.47
N LEU A 285 15.49 -18.40 -0.05
CA LEU A 285 14.53 -18.61 1.03
C LEU A 285 13.09 -18.42 0.52
N SER A 286 12.16 -19.19 1.09
CA SER A 286 10.73 -19.01 0.83
C SER A 286 10.20 -17.71 1.46
N SER A 287 9.06 -17.21 0.97
CA SER A 287 8.40 -16.03 1.53
C SER A 287 8.23 -16.13 3.05
N GLU A 288 7.79 -17.30 3.53
CA GLU A 288 7.54 -17.51 4.96
C GLU A 288 8.85 -17.53 5.76
N GLN A 289 9.91 -18.16 5.25
CA GLN A 289 11.22 -18.15 5.90
C GLN A 289 11.77 -16.72 6.04
N ILE A 290 11.62 -15.89 5.01
CA ILE A 290 12.10 -14.50 5.05
C ILE A 290 11.34 -13.70 6.11
N VAL A 291 10.00 -13.82 6.15
CA VAL A 291 9.20 -13.11 7.17
C VAL A 291 9.50 -13.63 8.57
N SER A 292 9.55 -14.95 8.77
CA SER A 292 9.85 -15.54 10.07
C SER A 292 11.25 -15.16 10.59
N CYS A 293 12.28 -15.21 9.74
CA CYS A 293 13.62 -14.73 10.09
C CYS A 293 13.63 -13.23 10.41
N SER A 294 12.85 -12.43 9.67
CA SER A 294 12.76 -10.99 9.91
C SER A 294 12.02 -10.67 11.22
N PHE A 295 10.97 -11.41 11.56
CA PHE A 295 10.27 -11.28 12.84
C PHE A 295 11.19 -11.68 14.00
N ALA A 296 11.88 -12.81 13.90
CA ALA A 296 12.81 -13.26 14.92
C ALA A 296 13.99 -12.27 15.09
N GLY A 297 14.58 -11.81 13.99
CA GLY A 297 15.67 -10.82 14.01
C GLY A 297 15.23 -9.47 14.58
N PHE A 298 14.01 -9.02 14.25
CA PHE A 298 13.47 -7.78 14.79
C PHE A 298 13.10 -7.92 16.28
N ALA A 299 12.57 -9.08 16.70
CA ALA A 299 12.32 -9.36 18.11
C ALA A 299 13.61 -9.33 18.95
N LEU A 300 14.69 -9.92 18.42
CA LEU A 300 16.01 -9.84 19.04
C LEU A 300 16.49 -8.39 19.14
N ALA A 301 16.34 -7.60 18.07
CA ALA A 301 16.73 -6.19 18.08
C ALA A 301 15.93 -5.35 19.09
N LEU A 302 14.62 -5.60 19.22
CA LEU A 302 13.75 -4.99 20.23
C LEU A 302 14.23 -5.31 21.64
N ALA A 303 14.47 -6.60 21.94
CA ALA A 303 14.95 -7.03 23.25
C ALA A 303 16.32 -6.41 23.59
N LEU A 304 17.26 -6.43 22.64
CA LEU A 304 18.58 -5.82 22.82
C LEU A 304 18.48 -4.31 23.05
N THR A 305 17.61 -3.61 22.31
CA THR A 305 17.44 -2.17 22.47
C THR A 305 16.77 -1.80 23.79
N GLY A 306 15.84 -2.63 24.28
CA GLY A 306 15.20 -2.42 25.58
C GLY A 306 16.17 -2.57 26.75
N ILE A 307 17.00 -3.61 26.74
CA ILE A 307 17.85 -3.99 27.89
C ILE A 307 19.23 -3.31 27.82
N SER A 308 19.68 -2.90 26.64
CA SER A 308 20.99 -2.28 26.44
C SER A 308 21.07 -0.88 27.03
N HIS A 309 22.13 -0.64 27.79
CA HIS A 309 22.56 0.67 28.28
C HIS A 309 23.78 1.21 27.53
N SER A 310 24.22 0.52 26.46
CA SER A 310 25.42 0.87 25.69
C SER A 310 25.11 1.17 24.25
N PHE A 311 25.57 2.34 23.77
CA PHE A 311 25.47 2.74 22.37
C PHE A 311 26.03 1.66 21.42
N PHE A 312 27.12 1.00 21.80
CA PHE A 312 27.80 0.01 20.97
C PHE A 312 27.03 -1.30 20.81
N ILE A 313 26.07 -1.59 21.69
CA ILE A 313 25.18 -2.75 21.59
C ILE A 313 23.90 -2.35 20.87
N THR A 314 23.35 -1.18 21.21
CA THR A 314 22.11 -0.66 20.62
C THR A 314 22.29 -0.33 19.12
N ALA A 315 23.43 0.20 18.69
CA ALA A 315 23.66 0.52 17.28
C ALA A 315 23.63 -0.70 16.35
N PRO A 316 24.37 -1.81 16.59
CA PRO A 316 24.23 -3.05 15.82
C PRO A 316 22.82 -3.65 15.87
N ALA A 317 22.13 -3.57 17.01
CA ALA A 317 20.74 -4.02 17.12
C ALA A 317 19.82 -3.25 16.17
N LEU A 318 20.00 -1.92 16.06
CA LEU A 318 19.24 -1.10 15.11
C LEU A 318 19.60 -1.36 13.65
N VAL A 319 20.86 -1.67 13.34
CA VAL A 319 21.24 -2.16 11.99
C VAL A 319 20.45 -3.44 11.65
N LEU A 320 20.36 -4.40 12.58
CA LEU A 320 19.56 -5.61 12.38
C LEU A 320 18.07 -5.27 12.21
N ALA A 321 17.52 -4.41 13.07
CA ALA A 321 16.12 -3.98 12.98
C ALA A 321 15.79 -3.33 11.62
N GLY A 322 16.66 -2.45 11.13
CA GLY A 322 16.51 -1.78 9.83
C GLY A 322 16.50 -2.76 8.66
N ALA A 323 17.38 -3.78 8.70
CA ALA A 323 17.42 -4.83 7.67
C ALA A 323 16.12 -5.65 7.68
N CYS A 324 15.70 -6.13 8.85
CA CYS A 324 14.47 -6.91 9.02
C CYS A 324 13.21 -6.11 8.63
N TRP A 325 13.19 -4.80 8.92
CA TRP A 325 12.12 -3.89 8.52
C TRP A 325 11.93 -3.84 7.01
N VAL A 326 13.02 -3.61 6.27
CA VAL A 326 12.96 -3.50 4.80
C VAL A 326 12.64 -4.84 4.15
N LEU A 327 13.25 -5.94 4.63
CA LEU A 327 12.97 -7.26 4.10
C LEU A 327 11.49 -7.63 4.25
N SER A 328 10.90 -7.38 5.42
CA SER A 328 9.49 -7.66 5.69
C SER A 328 8.55 -6.79 4.84
N LEU A 329 8.69 -5.46 4.89
CA LEU A 329 7.80 -4.56 4.16
C LEU A 329 7.92 -4.71 2.65
N SER A 330 9.14 -4.92 2.13
CA SER A 330 9.36 -5.18 0.71
C SER A 330 8.70 -6.48 0.28
N LEU A 331 8.77 -7.52 1.12
CA LEU A 331 8.15 -8.81 0.83
C LEU A 331 6.63 -8.73 0.86
N PHE A 332 6.04 -8.14 1.89
CA PHE A 332 4.59 -7.93 1.96
C PHE A 332 4.08 -7.14 0.74
N ASN A 333 4.75 -6.05 0.40
CA ASN A 333 4.40 -5.24 -0.76
C ASN A 333 4.47 -6.08 -2.06
N THR A 334 5.54 -6.85 -2.25
CA THR A 334 5.67 -7.70 -3.44
C THR A 334 4.60 -8.79 -3.50
N VAL A 335 4.31 -9.44 -2.37
CA VAL A 335 3.30 -10.50 -2.31
C VAL A 335 1.91 -9.94 -2.60
N VAL A 336 1.57 -8.74 -2.10
CA VAL A 336 0.31 -8.07 -2.46
C VAL A 336 0.26 -7.78 -3.95
N GLN A 337 1.34 -7.27 -4.55
CA GLN A 337 1.38 -6.99 -5.99
C GLN A 337 1.21 -8.24 -6.85
N LEU A 338 1.88 -9.34 -6.50
CA LEU A 338 1.84 -10.58 -7.27
C LEU A 338 0.56 -11.39 -7.02
N SER A 339 -0.05 -11.25 -5.85
CA SER A 339 -1.30 -11.95 -5.49
C SER A 339 -2.56 -11.15 -5.88
N THR A 340 -2.40 -10.02 -6.58
CA THR A 340 -3.52 -9.16 -6.96
C THR A 340 -3.56 -8.91 -8.47
N PRO A 341 -4.72 -9.07 -9.13
CA PRO A 341 -4.89 -8.74 -10.53
C PRO A 341 -4.65 -7.25 -10.82
N ARG A 342 -4.16 -6.95 -12.03
CA ARG A 342 -3.79 -5.58 -12.45
C ARG A 342 -4.90 -4.53 -12.26
N TRP A 343 -6.18 -4.93 -12.37
CA TRP A 343 -7.31 -4.00 -12.26
C TRP A 343 -7.60 -3.56 -10.82
N VAL A 344 -7.09 -4.25 -9.81
CA VAL A 344 -7.33 -3.96 -8.38
C VAL A 344 -6.06 -3.83 -7.55
N VAL A 345 -4.87 -4.05 -8.15
CA VAL A 345 -3.57 -3.99 -7.48
C VAL A 345 -3.32 -2.68 -6.71
N GLY A 346 -3.68 -1.53 -7.30
CA GLY A 346 -3.52 -0.23 -6.64
C GLY A 346 -4.33 -0.14 -5.34
N ARG A 347 -5.57 -0.66 -5.35
CA ARG A 347 -6.48 -0.63 -4.19
C ARG A 347 -6.03 -1.61 -3.12
N ALA A 348 -5.57 -2.79 -3.52
CA ALA A 348 -5.00 -3.77 -2.59
C ALA A 348 -3.74 -3.21 -1.91
N LEU A 349 -2.87 -2.52 -2.66
CA LEU A 349 -1.72 -1.83 -2.09
C LEU A 349 -2.11 -0.73 -1.11
N SER A 350 -3.10 0.11 -1.43
CA SER A 350 -3.58 1.15 -0.51
C SER A 350 -4.12 0.55 0.78
N LEU A 351 -4.93 -0.50 0.71
CA LEU A 351 -5.50 -1.14 1.89
C LEU A 351 -4.43 -1.90 2.71
N TYR A 352 -3.43 -2.51 2.06
CA TYR A 352 -2.24 -3.05 2.73
C TYR A 352 -1.45 -1.96 3.47
N GLN A 353 -1.23 -0.81 2.84
CA GLN A 353 -0.56 0.33 3.46
C GLN A 353 -1.38 0.85 4.64
N THR A 354 -2.69 1.02 4.50
CA THR A 354 -3.59 1.40 5.60
C THR A 354 -3.49 0.41 6.76
N ALA A 355 -3.51 -0.90 6.51
CA ALA A 355 -3.34 -1.89 7.58
C ALA A 355 -1.97 -1.77 8.25
N THR A 356 -0.89 -1.66 7.48
CA THR A 356 0.48 -1.62 8.04
C THR A 356 0.74 -0.32 8.82
N PHE A 357 0.40 0.84 8.25
CA PHE A 357 0.53 2.14 8.91
C PHE A 357 -0.46 2.31 10.06
N GLY A 358 -1.65 1.69 9.98
CA GLY A 358 -2.58 1.64 11.10
C GLY A 358 -2.05 0.81 12.26
N GLY A 359 -1.36 -0.30 11.96
CA GLY A 359 -0.55 -1.02 12.94
C GLY A 359 0.48 -0.10 13.59
N MET A 360 1.26 0.64 12.80
CA MET A 360 2.26 1.58 13.33
C MET A 360 1.67 2.69 14.19
N ALA A 361 0.58 3.33 13.75
CA ALA A 361 -0.05 4.41 14.51
C ALA A 361 -0.66 3.89 15.82
N GLY A 362 -1.38 2.77 15.78
CA GLY A 362 -1.94 2.13 16.97
C GLY A 362 -0.86 1.60 17.91
N GLY A 363 0.21 1.01 17.36
CA GLY A 363 1.35 0.52 18.13
C GLY A 363 2.08 1.65 18.83
N ALA A 364 2.40 2.73 18.12
CA ALA A 364 3.08 3.89 18.71
C ALA A 364 2.30 4.46 19.91
N TRP A 365 0.97 4.52 19.81
CA TRP A 365 0.14 4.93 20.94
C TRP A 365 0.15 3.93 22.10
N ILE A 366 -0.07 2.64 21.84
CA ILE A 366 -0.13 1.60 22.89
C ILE A 366 1.21 1.40 23.58
N TRP A 367 2.32 1.34 22.84
CA TRP A 367 3.65 1.23 23.42
C TRP A 367 4.05 2.48 24.20
N GLY A 368 3.59 3.66 23.78
CA GLY A 368 3.74 4.90 24.53
C GLY A 368 3.02 4.86 25.88
N LEU A 369 1.78 4.35 25.93
CA LEU A 369 1.03 4.17 27.18
C LEU A 369 1.70 3.15 28.11
N LEU A 370 2.18 2.04 27.55
CA LEU A 370 2.90 1.02 28.32
C LEU A 370 4.19 1.58 28.91
N ALA A 371 4.94 2.36 28.13
CA ALA A 371 6.15 3.03 28.59
C ALA A 371 5.82 4.01 29.75
N GLU A 372 4.79 4.84 29.58
CA GLU A 372 4.34 5.80 30.61
C GLU A 372 3.87 5.13 31.92
N SER A 373 3.21 3.98 31.84
CA SER A 373 2.75 3.24 33.04
C SER A 373 3.84 2.42 33.73
N GLY A 374 4.93 2.14 33.03
CA GLY A 374 5.99 1.24 33.47
C GLY A 374 7.35 1.82 33.14
N SER A 375 8.00 1.28 32.10
CA SER A 375 9.23 1.84 31.54
C SER A 375 9.33 1.55 30.05
N SER A 376 10.14 2.36 29.35
CA SER A 376 10.47 2.13 27.94
C SER A 376 11.11 0.75 27.70
N GLU A 377 11.90 0.23 28.65
CA GLU A 377 12.45 -1.13 28.62
C GLU A 377 11.33 -2.19 28.63
N GLN A 378 10.39 -2.11 29.58
CA GLN A 378 9.29 -3.07 29.67
C GLN A 378 8.43 -3.06 28.41
N ALA A 379 8.15 -1.87 27.86
CA ALA A 379 7.40 -1.73 26.62
C ALA A 379 8.12 -2.37 25.42
N LEU A 380 9.44 -2.19 25.31
CA LEU A 380 10.25 -2.78 24.23
C LEU A 380 10.39 -4.30 24.36
N VAL A 381 10.56 -4.82 25.59
CA VAL A 381 10.60 -6.27 25.84
C VAL A 381 9.23 -6.90 25.57
N ALA A 382 8.13 -6.25 25.98
CA ALA A 382 6.78 -6.70 25.64
C ALA A 382 6.55 -6.72 24.12
N ALA A 383 7.00 -5.68 23.41
CA ALA A 383 6.97 -5.64 21.94
C ALA A 383 7.85 -6.73 21.32
N ALA A 384 9.00 -7.06 21.92
CA ALA A 384 9.87 -8.15 21.47
C ALA A 384 9.18 -9.52 21.59
N VAL A 385 8.53 -9.78 22.73
CA VAL A 385 7.75 -11.01 22.94
C VAL A 385 6.61 -11.09 21.93
N LEU A 386 5.86 -10.00 21.72
CA LEU A 386 4.77 -9.97 20.75
C LEU A 386 5.29 -10.18 19.32
N MET A 387 6.42 -9.57 18.96
CA MET A 387 7.09 -9.80 17.67
C MET A 387 7.53 -11.26 17.50
N ALA A 388 8.05 -11.89 18.56
CA ALA A 388 8.42 -13.31 18.54
C ALA A 388 7.19 -14.23 18.38
N LEU A 389 6.06 -13.92 19.03
CA LEU A 389 4.78 -14.62 18.81
C LEU A 389 4.33 -14.54 17.35
N GLY A 390 4.68 -13.47 16.64
CA GLY A 390 4.45 -13.33 15.21
C GLY A 390 5.14 -14.40 14.35
N VAL A 391 6.22 -15.03 14.84
CA VAL A 391 6.82 -16.22 14.21
C VAL A 391 5.87 -17.42 14.31
N GLY A 392 5.28 -17.63 15.49
CA GLY A 392 4.26 -18.66 15.71
C GLY A 392 2.99 -18.45 14.88
N ILE A 393 2.55 -17.19 14.74
CA ILE A 393 1.46 -16.82 13.82
C ILE A 393 1.79 -17.23 12.39
N GLY A 394 3.06 -17.14 11.97
CA GLY A 394 3.51 -17.59 10.65
C GLY A 394 3.31 -19.09 10.40
N LEU A 395 3.29 -19.92 11.45
CA LEU A 395 2.98 -21.35 11.33
C LEU A 395 1.49 -21.59 11.06
N ALA A 396 0.60 -20.83 11.70
CA ALA A 396 -0.85 -20.94 11.50
C ALA A 396 -1.34 -20.22 10.23
N LEU A 397 -0.71 -19.09 9.89
CA LEU A 397 -1.03 -18.22 8.77
C LEU A 397 0.21 -18.04 7.86
N PRO A 398 0.67 -19.11 7.18
CA PRO A 398 1.86 -19.05 6.35
C PRO A 398 1.66 -18.09 5.18
N MET A 399 2.72 -17.34 4.88
CA MET A 399 2.78 -16.46 3.72
C MET A 399 2.55 -17.28 2.44
N PRO A 400 1.75 -16.77 1.49
CA PRO A 400 1.53 -17.46 0.22
C PRO A 400 2.86 -17.61 -0.54
N ALA A 401 3.05 -18.78 -1.14
CA ALA A 401 4.23 -19.08 -1.94
C ALA A 401 4.27 -18.19 -3.21
N PHE A 402 5.48 -17.84 -3.66
CA PHE A 402 5.68 -17.06 -4.88
C PHE A 402 5.14 -17.74 -6.16
N ALA A 403 4.97 -19.07 -6.15
CA ALA A 403 4.34 -19.83 -7.22
C ALA A 403 2.80 -19.63 -7.29
N ALA A 404 2.29 -18.51 -6.79
CA ALA A 404 0.87 -18.21 -6.76
C ALA A 404 0.39 -17.91 -8.18
N LEU A 405 -0.49 -18.78 -8.69
CA LEU A 405 -1.60 -18.52 -9.62
C LEU A 405 -1.35 -17.44 -10.70
N ASP A 406 -1.37 -17.81 -11.99
CA ASP A 406 -1.26 -16.82 -13.07
C ASP A 406 -2.48 -15.87 -13.08
N LEU A 407 -2.34 -14.73 -12.40
CA LEU A 407 -3.38 -13.70 -12.28
C LEU A 407 -3.43 -12.76 -13.49
N ASN A 408 -2.72 -13.06 -14.58
CA ASN A 408 -2.84 -12.28 -15.80
C ASN A 408 -4.26 -12.39 -16.38
N PRO A 409 -4.75 -11.33 -17.05
CA PRO A 409 -6.05 -11.35 -17.70
C PRO A 409 -6.17 -12.54 -18.66
N LEU A 410 -7.27 -13.28 -18.57
CA LEU A 410 -7.53 -14.42 -19.44
C LEU A 410 -7.72 -13.99 -20.89
N ASN A 411 -8.26 -12.79 -21.13
CA ASN A 411 -8.49 -12.18 -22.45
C ASN A 411 -9.21 -13.08 -23.48
N ARG A 412 -9.98 -14.07 -23.02
CA ARG A 412 -10.83 -14.92 -23.88
C ARG A 412 -12.23 -14.34 -24.12
N PHE A 413 -12.62 -13.30 -23.36
CA PHE A 413 -13.95 -12.72 -23.47
C PHE A 413 -14.02 -11.70 -24.60
N ASN A 414 -14.81 -12.02 -25.62
CA ASN A 414 -15.30 -11.06 -26.61
C ASN A 414 -16.72 -10.65 -26.22
N GLU A 415 -16.98 -9.34 -26.21
CA GLU A 415 -18.32 -8.83 -25.96
C GLU A 415 -19.28 -9.38 -27.04
N PRO A 416 -20.38 -10.05 -26.64
CA PRO A 416 -21.29 -10.62 -27.61
C PRO A 416 -22.02 -9.51 -28.38
N PRO A 417 -22.22 -9.66 -29.70
CA PRO A 417 -23.02 -8.71 -30.45
C PRO A 417 -24.46 -8.73 -29.94
N LEU A 418 -24.89 -7.65 -29.28
CA LEU A 418 -26.24 -7.47 -28.81
C LEU A 418 -27.12 -6.85 -29.89
N ARG A 419 -28.34 -7.39 -30.05
CA ARG A 419 -29.39 -6.83 -30.91
C ARG A 419 -30.11 -5.61 -30.30
N LEU A 420 -29.91 -5.37 -29.00
CA LEU A 420 -30.48 -4.23 -28.27
C LEU A 420 -29.46 -3.09 -28.18
N ASP A 421 -29.91 -1.83 -28.24
CA ASP A 421 -29.04 -0.67 -28.07
C ASP A 421 -28.81 -0.35 -26.59
N ILE A 422 -27.97 -1.16 -25.95
CA ILE A 422 -27.71 -1.05 -24.52
C ILE A 422 -26.70 0.09 -24.25
N ARG A 423 -27.12 1.08 -23.45
CA ARG A 423 -26.19 2.08 -22.91
C ARG A 423 -25.28 1.44 -21.85
N PRO A 424 -24.02 1.90 -21.68
CA PRO A 424 -23.07 1.40 -20.69
C PRO A 424 -23.61 1.25 -19.25
N ARG A 425 -24.50 2.16 -18.86
CA ARG A 425 -25.13 2.25 -17.52
C ARG A 425 -26.44 1.46 -17.36
N SER A 426 -26.89 0.76 -18.41
CA SER A 426 -28.15 0.01 -18.35
C SER A 426 -27.98 -1.26 -17.52
N GLY A 427 -28.97 -1.59 -16.72
CA GLY A 427 -29.02 -2.77 -15.86
C GLY A 427 -30.22 -2.68 -14.92
N PRO A 428 -30.37 -3.62 -13.97
CA PRO A 428 -29.46 -4.73 -13.68
C PRO A 428 -29.36 -5.76 -14.80
N ILE A 429 -28.20 -6.39 -14.97
CA ILE A 429 -27.99 -7.48 -15.92
C ILE A 429 -27.97 -8.79 -15.14
N VAL A 430 -28.87 -9.71 -15.49
CA VAL A 430 -28.98 -11.06 -14.94
C VAL A 430 -28.34 -12.02 -15.92
N VAL A 431 -27.46 -12.87 -15.41
CA VAL A 431 -26.80 -13.91 -16.17
C VAL A 431 -27.24 -15.25 -15.62
N GLN A 432 -27.65 -16.15 -16.50
CA GLN A 432 -27.93 -17.54 -16.17
C GLN A 432 -27.04 -18.43 -17.03
N ILE A 433 -26.44 -19.46 -16.43
CA ILE A 433 -25.56 -20.40 -17.10
C ILE A 433 -26.03 -21.80 -16.75
N ASP A 434 -26.45 -22.54 -17.77
CA ASP A 434 -26.98 -23.89 -17.60
C ASP A 434 -25.88 -24.93 -17.81
N PHE A 435 -25.80 -25.86 -16.86
CA PHE A 435 -24.91 -27.00 -16.86
C PHE A 435 -25.73 -28.28 -16.82
N GLU A 436 -25.47 -29.18 -17.76
CA GLU A 436 -25.91 -30.57 -17.71
C GLU A 436 -24.83 -31.41 -17.02
N ILE A 437 -25.18 -32.01 -15.88
CA ILE A 437 -24.26 -32.71 -14.96
C ILE A 437 -24.85 -34.09 -14.60
N ASP A 438 -24.04 -35.13 -14.72
CA ASP A 438 -24.42 -36.50 -14.30
C ASP A 438 -24.48 -36.61 -12.77
N ASP A 439 -25.44 -37.36 -12.25
CA ASP A 439 -25.66 -37.57 -10.82
C ASP A 439 -24.41 -38.09 -10.09
N LYS A 440 -23.57 -38.90 -10.76
CA LYS A 440 -22.30 -39.39 -10.19
C LYS A 440 -21.25 -38.29 -9.96
N ASP A 441 -21.31 -37.22 -10.77
CA ASP A 441 -20.35 -36.12 -10.80
C ASP A 441 -20.84 -34.93 -9.95
N VAL A 442 -22.10 -34.94 -9.49
CA VAL A 442 -22.71 -33.91 -8.63
C VAL A 442 -21.87 -33.56 -7.40
N PRO A 443 -21.32 -34.50 -6.61
CA PRO A 443 -20.51 -34.15 -5.44
C PRO A 443 -19.28 -33.32 -5.79
N GLU A 444 -18.65 -33.59 -6.94
CA GLU A 444 -17.49 -32.85 -7.40
C GLU A 444 -17.90 -31.50 -8.01
N PHE A 445 -18.96 -31.48 -8.82
CA PHE A 445 -19.56 -30.26 -9.34
C PHE A 445 -19.90 -29.25 -8.23
N LEU A 446 -20.54 -29.70 -7.14
CA LEU A 446 -20.89 -28.84 -6.02
C LEU A 446 -19.66 -28.23 -5.33
N LYS A 447 -18.56 -28.99 -5.17
CA LYS A 447 -17.30 -28.44 -4.64
C LYS A 447 -16.74 -27.36 -5.56
N VAL A 448 -16.71 -27.61 -6.87
CA VAL A 448 -16.22 -26.63 -7.86
C VAL A 448 -17.14 -25.40 -7.90
N MET A 449 -18.46 -25.57 -7.70
CA MET A 449 -19.40 -24.46 -7.62
C MET A 449 -19.24 -23.59 -6.37
N VAL A 450 -18.78 -24.15 -5.24
CA VAL A 450 -18.40 -23.36 -4.05
C VAL A 450 -17.24 -22.42 -4.37
N GLU A 451 -16.22 -22.91 -5.09
CA GLU A 451 -15.09 -22.08 -5.54
C GLU A 451 -15.53 -21.05 -6.58
N ARG A 452 -16.37 -21.45 -7.55
CA ARG A 452 -16.93 -20.55 -8.56
C ARG A 452 -17.76 -19.44 -7.96
N ARG A 453 -18.62 -19.73 -6.98
CA ARG A 453 -19.39 -18.73 -6.23
C ARG A 453 -18.48 -17.67 -5.64
N ARG A 454 -17.39 -18.09 -4.99
CA ARG A 454 -16.42 -17.18 -4.39
C ARG A 454 -15.79 -16.26 -5.45
N ILE A 455 -15.36 -16.81 -6.58
CA ILE A 455 -14.78 -16.06 -7.70
C ILE A 455 -15.79 -15.03 -8.24
N ARG A 456 -17.05 -15.45 -8.45
CA ARG A 456 -18.12 -14.56 -8.96
C ARG A 456 -18.35 -13.36 -8.05
N LEU A 457 -18.54 -13.61 -6.75
CA LEU A 457 -18.80 -12.56 -5.76
C LEU A 457 -17.58 -11.63 -5.59
N ARG A 458 -16.36 -12.18 -5.63
CA ARG A 458 -15.10 -11.43 -5.57
C ARG A 458 -14.97 -10.42 -6.71
N ASP A 459 -15.34 -10.80 -7.93
CA ASP A 459 -15.08 -10.00 -9.14
C ASP A 459 -16.16 -8.98 -9.49
N GLY A 460 -17.32 -9.01 -8.81
CA GLY A 460 -18.38 -8.09 -9.18
C GLY A 460 -19.79 -8.53 -8.83
N ALA A 461 -20.06 -9.83 -8.93
CA ALA A 461 -21.40 -10.36 -9.00
C ALA A 461 -22.16 -10.18 -7.67
N GLN A 462 -23.48 -10.04 -7.79
CA GLN A 462 -24.44 -9.95 -6.69
C GLN A 462 -25.49 -11.04 -6.86
N ASN A 463 -26.24 -11.36 -5.80
CA ASN A 463 -27.36 -12.32 -5.83
C ASN A 463 -27.02 -13.64 -6.53
N TRP A 464 -25.84 -14.19 -6.24
CA TRP A 464 -25.44 -15.48 -6.80
C TRP A 464 -26.31 -16.59 -6.20
N ALA A 465 -26.86 -17.45 -7.06
CA ALA A 465 -27.52 -18.68 -6.67
C ALA A 465 -27.19 -19.82 -7.63
N LEU A 466 -27.31 -21.04 -7.12
CA LEU A 466 -27.25 -22.27 -7.91
C LEU A 466 -28.57 -23.00 -7.72
N MET A 467 -29.22 -23.32 -8.83
CA MET A 467 -30.54 -23.93 -8.86
C MET A 467 -30.43 -25.28 -9.56
N ARG A 468 -31.21 -26.26 -9.11
CA ARG A 468 -31.40 -27.53 -9.81
C ARG A 468 -32.80 -27.50 -10.41
N ASP A 469 -32.91 -27.82 -11.69
CA ASP A 469 -34.22 -27.93 -12.34
C ASP A 469 -34.96 -29.14 -11.74
N LEU A 470 -36.23 -28.93 -11.37
CA LEU A 470 -37.08 -29.97 -10.77
C LEU A 470 -37.70 -30.88 -11.83
N GLU A 471 -37.90 -30.37 -13.04
CA GLU A 471 -38.44 -31.14 -14.17
C GLU A 471 -37.32 -31.89 -14.89
N ASN A 472 -36.11 -31.32 -14.94
CA ASN A 472 -34.92 -31.95 -15.52
C ASN A 472 -33.76 -31.97 -14.50
N PRO A 473 -33.71 -32.96 -13.59
CA PRO A 473 -32.74 -32.98 -12.48
C PRO A 473 -31.25 -32.98 -12.88
N ASP A 474 -30.93 -33.29 -14.13
CA ASP A 474 -29.56 -33.24 -14.65
C ASP A 474 -29.11 -31.81 -15.00
N ILE A 475 -30.05 -30.86 -15.06
CA ILE A 475 -29.80 -29.45 -15.38
C ILE A 475 -29.64 -28.64 -14.09
N TRP A 476 -28.50 -27.96 -14.01
CA TRP A 476 -28.14 -27.04 -12.96
C TRP A 476 -27.88 -25.65 -13.52
N THR A 477 -28.56 -24.63 -12.98
CA THR A 477 -28.44 -23.25 -13.45
C THR A 477 -27.71 -22.40 -12.41
N GLU A 478 -26.57 -21.84 -12.79
CA GLU A 478 -25.93 -20.75 -12.05
C GLU A 478 -26.60 -19.43 -12.44
N THR A 479 -27.06 -18.65 -11.47
CA THR A 479 -27.57 -17.29 -11.70
C THR A 479 -26.81 -16.26 -10.90
N TYR A 480 -26.56 -15.08 -11.50
CA TYR A 480 -26.00 -13.94 -10.80
C TYR A 480 -26.35 -12.61 -11.47
N HIS A 481 -26.31 -11.54 -10.68
CA HIS A 481 -26.65 -10.18 -11.10
C HIS A 481 -25.39 -9.32 -11.19
N THR A 482 -25.40 -8.37 -12.12
CA THR A 482 -24.44 -7.28 -12.21
C THR A 482 -25.17 -5.94 -12.34
N PRO A 483 -24.72 -4.85 -11.68
CA PRO A 483 -25.49 -3.61 -11.62
C PRO A 483 -25.72 -2.95 -12.99
N THR A 484 -24.73 -3.01 -13.87
CA THR A 484 -24.79 -2.41 -15.21
C THR A 484 -24.13 -3.30 -16.25
N TRP A 485 -24.42 -3.04 -17.54
CA TRP A 485 -23.77 -3.68 -18.67
C TRP A 485 -22.25 -3.50 -18.65
N VAL A 486 -21.76 -2.30 -18.33
CA VAL A 486 -20.32 -2.09 -18.15
C VAL A 486 -19.75 -2.92 -17.00
N ASP A 487 -20.49 -3.10 -15.91
CA ASP A 487 -20.04 -3.97 -14.82
C ASP A 487 -20.03 -5.44 -15.22
N TYR A 488 -20.96 -5.91 -16.06
CA TYR A 488 -20.92 -7.24 -16.68
C TYR A 488 -19.69 -7.42 -17.58
N VAL A 489 -19.43 -6.46 -18.48
CA VAL A 489 -18.29 -6.49 -19.38
C VAL A 489 -16.98 -6.48 -18.58
N ARG A 490 -16.87 -5.58 -17.59
CA ARG A 490 -15.73 -5.53 -16.65
C ARG A 490 -15.58 -6.84 -15.88
N HIS A 491 -16.66 -7.41 -15.35
CA HIS A 491 -16.64 -8.67 -14.63
C HIS A 491 -16.00 -9.79 -15.46
N ASN A 492 -16.32 -9.88 -16.75
CA ASN A 492 -15.73 -10.88 -17.63
C ASN A 492 -14.28 -10.57 -18.05
N HIS A 493 -13.92 -9.30 -18.26
CA HIS A 493 -12.53 -8.91 -18.52
C HIS A 493 -11.61 -9.07 -17.30
N ARG A 494 -12.17 -9.03 -16.09
CA ARG A 494 -11.42 -9.20 -14.82
C ARG A 494 -11.00 -10.64 -14.54
N ARG A 495 -11.51 -11.63 -15.30
CA ARG A 495 -11.18 -13.04 -15.13
C ARG A 495 -9.70 -13.30 -15.37
N THR A 496 -9.08 -14.03 -14.46
CA THR A 496 -7.67 -14.38 -14.55
C THR A 496 -7.47 -15.79 -15.13
N LYS A 497 -6.25 -16.11 -15.57
CA LYS A 497 -5.93 -17.48 -16.01
C LYS A 497 -6.00 -18.49 -14.87
N ALA A 498 -5.65 -18.08 -13.66
CA ALA A 498 -5.84 -18.87 -12.46
C ALA A 498 -7.31 -19.26 -12.23
N ASP A 499 -8.25 -18.34 -12.47
CA ASP A 499 -9.69 -18.65 -12.37
C ASP A 499 -10.20 -19.48 -13.57
N ALA A 500 -9.41 -19.58 -14.66
CA ALA A 500 -9.79 -20.36 -15.83
C ALA A 500 -9.80 -21.86 -15.53
N GLU A 501 -8.91 -22.36 -14.67
CA GLU A 501 -8.86 -23.77 -14.27
C GLU A 501 -10.20 -24.26 -13.70
N ILE A 502 -10.85 -23.45 -12.85
CA ILE A 502 -12.19 -23.74 -12.31
C ILE A 502 -13.26 -23.76 -13.41
N THR A 503 -13.07 -22.94 -14.44
CA THR A 503 -13.99 -22.88 -15.57
C THR A 503 -13.81 -24.07 -16.50
N ASP A 504 -12.56 -24.47 -16.74
CA ASP A 504 -12.17 -25.58 -17.59
C ASP A 504 -12.62 -26.90 -16.92
N ARG A 505 -12.43 -27.08 -15.60
CA ARG A 505 -12.98 -28.20 -14.82
C ARG A 505 -14.51 -28.30 -14.89
N LEU A 506 -15.22 -27.16 -14.91
CA LEU A 506 -16.68 -27.17 -15.09
C LEU A 506 -17.08 -27.51 -16.53
N GLY A 507 -16.22 -27.21 -17.51
CA GLY A 507 -16.38 -27.69 -18.88
C GLY A 507 -16.24 -29.21 -18.95
N ASP A 508 -15.25 -29.78 -18.26
CA ASP A 508 -15.03 -31.24 -18.24
C ASP A 508 -16.16 -32.01 -17.56
N LEU A 509 -16.78 -31.42 -16.53
CA LEU A 509 -17.93 -32.00 -15.84
C LEU A 509 -19.25 -31.82 -16.63
N HIS A 510 -19.28 -30.93 -17.62
CA HIS A 510 -20.47 -30.68 -18.43
C HIS A 510 -20.60 -31.72 -19.55
N LYS A 511 -21.75 -32.40 -19.60
CA LYS A 511 -22.01 -33.44 -20.61
C LYS A 511 -22.70 -32.97 -21.88
N GLY A 512 -23.16 -31.72 -21.93
CA GLY A 512 -23.84 -31.19 -23.10
C GLY A 512 -22.92 -31.18 -24.33
N ILE A 513 -23.49 -31.50 -25.49
CA ILE A 513 -22.78 -31.50 -26.79
C ILE A 513 -22.25 -30.11 -27.15
N ASN A 514 -22.93 -29.07 -26.67
CA ASN A 514 -22.57 -27.68 -26.84
C ASN A 514 -21.96 -27.11 -25.56
N PRO A 515 -21.14 -26.05 -25.63
CA PRO A 515 -20.67 -25.37 -24.43
C PRO A 515 -21.85 -24.86 -23.58
N PRO A 516 -21.67 -24.72 -22.24
CA PRO A 516 -22.72 -24.29 -21.33
C PRO A 516 -23.46 -23.06 -21.84
N ARG A 517 -24.79 -23.15 -21.87
CA ARG A 517 -25.63 -22.09 -22.46
C ARG A 517 -25.66 -20.88 -21.53
N VAL A 518 -25.25 -19.72 -22.06
CA VAL A 518 -25.22 -18.46 -21.30
C VAL A 518 -26.36 -17.55 -21.72
N HIS A 519 -27.34 -17.39 -20.85
CA HIS A 519 -28.43 -16.44 -20.98
C HIS A 519 -28.03 -15.09 -20.34
N ARG A 520 -28.26 -14.00 -21.08
CA ARG A 520 -27.99 -12.62 -20.62
C ARG A 520 -29.29 -11.84 -20.73
N MET A 521 -29.81 -11.40 -19.59
CA MET A 521 -31.09 -10.74 -19.50
C MET A 521 -30.90 -9.37 -18.83
N ILE A 522 -31.73 -8.40 -19.20
CA ILE A 522 -31.82 -7.13 -18.47
C ILE A 522 -33.06 -7.21 -17.59
N GLU A 523 -32.87 -7.03 -16.28
CA GLU A 523 -33.96 -7.04 -15.32
C GLU A 523 -34.78 -5.75 -15.48
N ARG A 524 -36.09 -5.90 -15.70
CA ARG A 524 -37.04 -4.80 -15.76
C ARG A 524 -38.17 -5.10 -14.80
N GLN A 525 -38.30 -4.28 -13.77
CA GLN A 525 -39.55 -4.18 -13.03
C GLN A 525 -40.56 -3.51 -13.97
N THR A 526 -41.83 -3.89 -13.99
CA THR A 526 -42.82 -3.38 -14.96
C THR A 526 -42.87 -1.84 -14.98
N ILE A 527 -42.27 -1.21 -16.01
CA ILE A 527 -42.22 0.25 -16.23
C ILE A 527 -43.20 0.62 -17.37
N PRO A 528 -43.81 1.83 -17.37
CA PRO A 528 -44.56 2.32 -18.52
C PRO A 528 -43.74 2.32 -19.83
N PRO A 529 -44.36 2.15 -21.02
CA PRO A 529 -43.67 1.88 -22.30
C PRO A 529 -42.65 2.91 -22.79
N ALA A 530 -42.63 4.11 -22.21
CA ALA A 530 -41.82 5.24 -22.69
C ALA A 530 -40.32 5.14 -22.32
N ASP A 531 -39.93 4.25 -21.39
CA ASP A 531 -38.56 4.12 -20.87
C ASP A 531 -37.83 2.83 -21.33
N ASP A 532 -38.36 2.11 -22.32
CA ASP A 532 -37.79 0.83 -22.76
C ASP A 532 -36.60 1.00 -23.75
N VAL A 533 -35.73 -0.01 -23.80
CA VAL A 533 -34.56 -0.05 -24.69
C VAL A 533 -34.97 -0.69 -26.01
N PHE A 534 -35.05 0.11 -27.07
CA PHE A 534 -35.42 -0.35 -28.40
C PHE A 534 -34.30 -1.18 -29.07
N HIS A 535 -34.69 -1.98 -30.06
CA HIS A 535 -33.76 -2.68 -30.93
C HIS A 535 -32.83 -1.70 -31.65
N LYS A 536 -31.57 -2.09 -31.88
CA LYS A 536 -30.69 -1.33 -32.76
C LYS A 536 -31.33 -1.26 -34.15
N PRO A 537 -31.43 -0.08 -34.78
CA PRO A 537 -31.85 0.01 -36.16
C PRO A 537 -30.89 -0.82 -37.03
N HIS A 538 -31.44 -1.51 -38.03
CA HIS A 538 -30.67 -2.34 -38.94
C HIS A 538 -29.62 -1.45 -39.63
N ILE A 539 -28.33 -1.76 -39.45
CA ILE A 539 -27.27 -1.11 -40.22
C ILE A 539 -27.18 -1.90 -41.52
N ASP A 540 -27.71 -1.34 -42.60
CA ASP A 540 -27.47 -1.87 -43.94
C ASP A 540 -25.98 -1.77 -44.25
N HIS A 541 -25.34 -2.92 -44.39
CA HIS A 541 -24.01 -3.03 -44.98
C HIS A 541 -24.17 -3.08 -46.50
N HIS A 542 -24.49 -1.94 -47.11
CA HIS A 542 -24.41 -1.74 -48.56
C HIS A 542 -23.32 -0.73 -48.91
#